data_AF-A0A938DAT9-F1
#
_entry.id   AF-A0A938DAT9-F1
#
_cell.length_a   1.000
_cell.length_b   1.000
_cell.length_c   1.000
_cell.angle_alpha   90.00
_cell.angle_beta   90.00
_cell.angle_gamma   90.00
#
_symmetry.space_group_name_H-M   'P 1'
#
loop_
_entity.id
_entity.type
_entity.pdbx_description
1 polymer ?
#
loop_
_entity_poly.entity_id
_entity_poly.type
_entity_poly.pdbx_seq_one_letter_code
_entity_poly.pdbx_strand_id
1 'polypeptide(L)'
;MVCSCRWRAMLLAFCLMPGVALAQPAPPSGTAEQQQRCRAAFSAMMAEPANLDTAFAFASAAIQVGDFEGAISALERMLIIDPNLPRVRLELGILFYRLGSFEVARTYLSAALASTEMPADLRQRTERVLAAIDKERAPGKLTGRVMAGVRFQTNANAAPSRGEVRVGCFDALLTGQSQA
;
A
#
# COMPACT_ATOMS: atom_id res chain seq x y z
N MET A 1 66.66 16.41 -16.65
CA MET A 1 65.29 16.85 -16.35
C MET A 1 64.58 15.71 -15.63
N VAL A 2 64.46 15.79 -14.32
CA VAL A 2 63.77 14.79 -13.47
C VAL A 2 62.34 15.30 -13.26
N CYS A 3 61.35 14.56 -13.75
CA CYS A 3 59.94 14.92 -13.66
C CYS A 3 59.37 14.38 -12.33
N SER A 4 59.04 15.29 -11.40
CA SER A 4 58.49 14.97 -10.09
C SER A 4 56.96 14.87 -10.15
N CYS A 5 56.43 13.65 -10.04
CA CYS A 5 55.00 13.41 -9.94
C CYS A 5 54.56 13.51 -8.47
N ARG A 6 53.82 14.55 -8.10
CA ARG A 6 53.29 14.78 -6.74
C ARG A 6 51.93 14.10 -6.59
N TRP A 7 51.87 12.97 -5.89
CA TRP A 7 50.62 12.38 -5.42
C TRP A 7 50.06 13.22 -4.26
N ARG A 8 48.93 13.92 -4.48
CA ARG A 8 48.13 14.47 -3.38
C ARG A 8 47.06 13.43 -3.01
N ALA A 9 47.24 12.79 -1.87
CA ALA A 9 46.22 11.96 -1.24
C ALA A 9 45.02 12.84 -0.85
N MET A 10 43.87 12.57 -1.44
CA MET A 10 42.60 13.20 -1.09
C MET A 10 41.92 12.32 -0.04
N LEU A 11 42.01 12.71 1.23
CA LEU A 11 41.28 12.07 2.32
C LEU A 11 39.80 12.47 2.24
N LEU A 12 38.95 11.52 1.85
CA LEU A 12 37.49 11.63 1.96
C LEU A 12 37.08 11.40 3.42
N ALA A 13 36.78 12.47 4.14
CA ALA A 13 36.13 12.39 5.45
C ALA A 13 34.63 12.09 5.25
N PHE A 14 34.25 10.84 5.52
CA PHE A 14 32.85 10.40 5.52
C PHE A 14 32.20 10.78 6.86
N CYS A 15 31.51 11.92 6.90
CA CYS A 15 30.73 12.34 8.08
C CYS A 15 29.44 11.51 8.18
N LEU A 16 29.43 10.51 9.06
CA LEU A 16 28.19 9.90 9.58
C LEU A 16 27.51 10.90 10.53
N MET A 17 26.50 11.61 10.03
CA MET A 17 25.55 12.35 10.88
C MET A 17 24.37 11.42 11.19
N PRO A 18 24.11 11.05 12.46
CA PRO A 18 22.87 10.39 12.84
C PRO A 18 21.73 11.41 12.71
N GLY A 19 20.97 11.32 11.63
CA GLY A 19 19.80 12.17 11.41
C GLY A 19 18.70 11.83 12.40
N VAL A 20 18.53 12.67 13.43
CA VAL A 20 17.34 12.63 14.28
C VAL A 20 16.21 13.27 13.48
N ALA A 21 15.38 12.45 12.84
CA ALA A 21 14.18 12.92 12.17
C ALA A 21 13.15 13.34 13.24
N LEU A 22 12.98 14.65 13.44
CA LEU A 22 11.87 15.18 14.21
C LEU A 22 10.59 14.97 13.41
N ALA A 23 9.68 14.13 13.91
CA ALA A 23 8.36 13.96 13.34
C ALA A 23 7.63 15.32 13.38
N GLN A 24 7.46 15.95 12.21
CA GLN A 24 6.61 17.14 12.11
C GLN A 24 5.15 16.69 12.11
N PRO A 25 4.27 17.30 12.94
CA PRO A 25 2.85 16.98 12.90
C PRO A 25 2.31 17.28 11.51
N ALA A 26 1.57 16.32 10.94
CA ALA A 26 0.94 16.49 9.64
C ALA A 26 0.07 17.77 9.65
N PRO A 27 0.09 18.58 8.58
CA PRO A 27 -0.75 19.76 8.51
C PRO A 27 -2.23 19.35 8.66
N PRO A 28 -3.04 20.14 9.39
CA PRO A 28 -4.45 19.84 9.55
C PRO A 28 -5.11 19.74 8.17
N SER A 29 -5.85 18.66 7.93
CA SER A 29 -6.51 18.44 6.66
C SER A 29 -7.88 19.15 6.67
N GLY A 30 -8.26 19.75 5.54
CA GLY A 30 -9.50 20.52 5.43
C GLY A 30 -9.31 22.04 5.60
N THR A 31 -10.41 22.78 5.41
CA THR A 31 -10.45 24.24 5.54
C THR A 31 -10.41 24.68 7.00
N ALA A 32 -9.97 25.92 7.26
CA ALA A 32 -9.96 26.50 8.60
C ALA A 32 -11.35 26.44 9.28
N GLU A 33 -12.41 26.63 8.49
CA GLU A 33 -13.79 26.52 8.95
C GLU A 33 -14.15 25.07 9.36
N GLN A 34 -13.79 24.06 8.56
CA GLN A 34 -14.00 22.66 8.90
C GLN A 34 -13.24 22.27 10.18
N GLN A 35 -12.01 22.76 10.34
CA GLN A 35 -11.24 22.54 11.56
C GLN A 35 -11.92 23.16 12.79
N GLN A 36 -12.45 24.37 12.66
CA GLN A 36 -13.16 25.04 13.74
C GLN A 36 -14.44 24.29 14.12
N ARG A 37 -15.21 23.81 13.12
CA ARG A 37 -16.41 22.99 13.34
C ARG A 37 -16.07 21.68 14.04
N CYS A 38 -15.00 21.01 13.65
CA CYS A 38 -14.52 19.78 14.30
C CYS A 38 -14.15 20.03 15.77
N ARG A 39 -13.39 21.09 16.06
CA ARG A 39 -13.06 21.47 17.44
C ARG A 39 -14.29 21.80 18.28
N ALA A 40 -15.26 22.50 17.72
CA ALA A 40 -16.52 22.81 18.40
C ALA A 40 -17.33 21.53 18.71
N ALA A 41 -17.42 20.61 17.74
CA ALA A 41 -18.09 19.33 17.92
C ALA A 41 -17.40 18.46 18.98
N PHE A 42 -16.06 18.45 19.02
CA PHE A 42 -15.29 17.77 20.06
C PHE A 42 -15.59 18.33 21.44
N SER A 43 -15.60 19.65 21.59
CA SER A 43 -15.94 20.32 22.86
C SER A 43 -17.36 19.94 23.33
N ALA A 44 -18.33 19.90 22.41
CA ALA A 44 -19.70 19.50 22.70
C ALA A 44 -19.79 18.03 23.15
N MET A 45 -19.10 17.12 22.47
CA MET A 45 -19.02 15.71 22.88
C MET A 45 -18.39 15.55 24.27
N MET A 46 -17.36 16.35 24.60
CA MET A 46 -16.72 16.32 25.92
C MET A 46 -17.61 16.89 27.03
N ALA A 47 -18.46 17.87 26.71
CA ALA A 47 -19.44 18.41 27.66
C ALA A 47 -20.54 17.38 27.99
N GLU A 48 -20.91 16.55 27.01
CA GLU A 48 -21.94 15.51 27.16
C GLU A 48 -21.42 14.12 26.72
N PRO A 49 -20.54 13.47 27.49
CA PRO A 49 -19.83 12.26 27.03
C PRO A 49 -20.69 11.01 26.81
N ALA A 50 -21.93 11.02 27.29
CA ALA A 50 -22.90 9.93 27.13
C ALA A 50 -23.93 10.22 26.03
N ASN A 51 -23.95 11.44 25.48
CA ASN A 51 -24.87 11.82 24.43
C ASN A 51 -24.35 11.30 23.08
N LEU A 52 -25.10 10.38 22.47
CA LEU A 52 -24.71 9.74 21.22
C LEU A 52 -24.77 10.70 20.03
N ASP A 53 -25.63 11.71 20.05
CA ASP A 53 -25.78 12.66 18.95
C ASP A 53 -24.57 13.60 18.86
N THR A 54 -24.08 14.09 20.00
CA THR A 54 -22.87 14.93 20.04
C THR A 54 -21.63 14.13 19.64
N ALA A 55 -21.55 12.86 20.06
CA ALA A 55 -20.49 11.96 19.64
C ALA A 55 -20.50 11.69 18.13
N PHE A 56 -21.68 11.44 17.54
CA PHE A 56 -21.82 11.22 16.10
C PHE A 56 -21.52 12.50 15.30
N ALA A 57 -21.89 13.67 15.82
CA ALA A 57 -21.58 14.96 15.21
C ALA A 57 -20.07 15.21 15.19
N PHE A 58 -19.37 14.91 16.29
CA PHE A 58 -17.91 14.97 16.32
C PHE A 58 -17.28 13.99 15.33
N ALA A 59 -17.69 12.71 15.33
CA ALA A 59 -17.18 11.74 14.38
C ALA A 59 -17.35 12.20 12.92
N SER A 60 -18.54 12.73 12.58
CA SER A 60 -18.82 13.25 11.24
C SER A 60 -17.93 14.45 10.86
N ALA A 61 -17.64 15.34 11.82
CA ALA A 61 -16.75 16.48 11.59
C ALA A 61 -15.28 16.04 11.49
N ALA A 62 -14.85 15.08 12.32
CA ALA A 62 -13.52 14.48 12.30
C ALA A 62 -13.23 13.81 10.95
N ILE A 63 -14.18 13.06 10.39
CA ILE A 63 -14.07 12.46 9.05
C ILE A 63 -13.85 13.51 7.97
N GLN A 64 -14.51 14.68 8.06
CA GLN A 64 -14.37 15.75 7.06
C GLN A 64 -12.99 16.41 7.08
N VAL A 65 -12.35 16.46 8.25
CA VAL A 65 -10.98 16.99 8.42
C VAL A 65 -9.92 15.89 8.35
N GLY A 66 -10.28 14.67 7.93
CA GLY A 66 -9.34 13.55 7.80
C GLY A 66 -8.83 12.96 9.13
N ASP A 67 -9.40 13.37 10.27
CA ASP A 67 -9.11 12.78 11.58
C ASP A 67 -9.87 11.46 11.75
N PHE A 68 -9.40 10.43 11.05
CA PHE A 68 -10.04 9.11 11.09
C PHE A 68 -9.85 8.43 12.45
N GLU A 69 -8.75 8.67 13.16
CA GLU A 69 -8.49 8.10 14.48
C GLU A 69 -9.48 8.65 15.53
N GLY A 70 -9.67 9.98 15.55
CA GLY A 70 -10.66 10.63 16.40
C GLY A 70 -12.08 10.16 16.08
N ALA A 71 -12.42 10.03 14.79
CA ALA A 71 -13.72 9.53 14.35
C ALA A 71 -13.98 8.08 14.80
N ILE A 72 -13.01 7.16 14.59
CA ILE A 72 -13.13 5.75 15.00
C ILE A 72 -13.31 5.66 16.51
N SER A 73 -12.48 6.38 17.28
CA SER A 73 -12.55 6.38 18.75
C SER A 73 -13.92 6.83 19.27
N ALA A 74 -14.49 7.86 18.66
CA ALA A 74 -15.82 8.36 19.04
C ALA A 74 -16.94 7.35 18.69
N LEU A 75 -16.89 6.75 17.49
CA LEU A 75 -17.89 5.76 17.06
C LEU A 75 -17.79 4.44 17.85
N GLU A 76 -16.58 3.97 18.19
CA GLU A 76 -16.41 2.79 19.04
C GLU A 76 -16.95 3.04 20.46
N ARG A 77 -16.73 4.24 21.01
CA ARG A 77 -17.33 4.64 22.29
C ARG A 77 -18.86 4.60 22.22
N MET A 78 -19.47 5.02 21.11
CA MET A 78 -20.92 4.91 20.94
C MET A 78 -21.38 3.45 21.04
N LEU A 79 -20.64 2.50 20.45
CA LEU A 79 -20.96 1.07 20.54
C LEU A 79 -20.74 0.46 21.93
N ILE A 80 -19.88 1.07 22.76
CA ILE A 80 -19.74 0.69 24.18
C ILE A 80 -20.97 1.12 24.98
N ILE A 81 -21.53 2.30 24.68
CA ILE A 81 -22.71 2.84 25.35
C ILE A 81 -23.98 2.11 24.89
N ASP A 82 -24.16 1.98 23.58
CA ASP A 82 -25.26 1.25 22.96
C ASP A 82 -24.72 0.28 21.89
N PRO A 83 -24.67 -1.03 22.20
CA PRO A 83 -24.21 -2.04 21.27
C PRO A 83 -25.12 -2.23 20.04
N ASN A 84 -26.37 -1.76 20.03
CA ASN A 84 -27.33 -2.04 18.95
C ASN A 84 -27.50 -0.87 17.98
N LEU A 85 -26.39 -0.32 17.50
CA LEU A 85 -26.39 0.79 16.53
C LEU A 85 -25.87 0.33 15.16
N PRO A 86 -26.72 -0.25 14.29
CA PRO A 86 -26.29 -0.72 12.97
C PRO A 86 -25.76 0.43 12.08
N ARG A 87 -26.26 1.65 12.28
CA ARG A 87 -25.75 2.86 11.59
C ARG A 87 -24.31 3.17 11.96
N VAL A 88 -23.95 3.07 13.24
CA VAL A 88 -22.59 3.32 13.73
C VAL A 88 -21.63 2.25 13.21
N ARG A 89 -22.05 0.98 13.23
CA ARG A 89 -21.26 -0.13 12.64
C ARG A 89 -21.01 0.06 11.14
N LEU A 90 -22.00 0.54 10.39
CA LEU A 90 -21.82 0.88 8.97
C LEU A 90 -20.75 1.97 8.80
N GLU A 91 -20.82 3.07 9.55
CA GLU A 91 -19.84 4.16 9.43
C GLU A 91 -18.42 3.70 9.83
N LEU A 92 -18.26 2.87 10.87
CA LEU A 92 -16.98 2.23 11.18
C LEU A 92 -16.48 1.34 10.04
N GLY A 93 -17.37 0.51 9.46
CA GLY A 93 -17.04 -0.32 8.31
C GLY A 93 -16.55 0.49 7.11
N ILE A 94 -17.20 1.62 6.83
CA ILE A 94 -16.80 2.54 5.75
C ILE A 94 -15.44 3.18 6.05
N LEU A 95 -15.16 3.55 7.31
CA LEU A 95 -13.87 4.12 7.69
C LEU A 95 -12.74 3.11 7.53
N PHE A 96 -12.90 1.88 8.04
CA PHE A 96 -11.90 0.84 7.86
C PHE A 96 -11.71 0.45 6.38
N TYR A 97 -12.78 0.51 5.57
CA TYR A 97 -12.68 0.33 4.13
C TYR A 97 -11.81 1.42 3.48
N ARG A 98 -12.01 2.70 3.85
CA ARG A 98 -11.17 3.81 3.38
C ARG A 98 -9.71 3.71 3.82
N LEU A 99 -9.46 3.11 4.97
CA LEU A 99 -8.11 2.82 5.49
C LEU A 99 -7.48 1.57 4.85
N GLY A 100 -8.16 0.90 3.91
CA GLY A 100 -7.70 -0.34 3.28
C GLY A 100 -7.74 -1.57 4.21
N SER A 101 -8.29 -1.42 5.40
CA SER A 101 -8.44 -2.50 6.40
C SER A 101 -9.69 -3.33 6.10
N PHE A 102 -9.68 -4.01 4.95
CA PHE A 102 -10.85 -4.69 4.41
C PHE A 102 -11.46 -5.76 5.34
N GLU A 103 -10.63 -6.51 6.08
CA GLU A 103 -11.16 -7.53 7.01
C GLU A 103 -11.90 -6.93 8.20
N VAL A 104 -11.34 -5.86 8.76
CA VAL A 104 -11.96 -5.13 9.87
C VAL A 104 -13.25 -4.49 9.37
N ALA A 105 -13.22 -3.88 8.19
CA ALA A 105 -14.39 -3.32 7.53
C ALA A 105 -15.51 -4.37 7.38
N ARG A 106 -15.20 -5.55 6.82
CA ARG A 106 -16.17 -6.65 6.69
C ARG A 106 -16.76 -7.08 8.02
N THR A 107 -15.96 -7.14 9.08
CA THR A 107 -16.39 -7.55 10.41
C THR A 107 -17.44 -6.59 10.97
N TYR A 108 -17.21 -5.27 10.86
CA TYR A 108 -18.19 -4.28 11.28
C TYR A 108 -19.44 -4.27 10.40
N LEU A 109 -19.30 -4.39 9.08
CA LEU A 109 -20.42 -4.40 8.13
C LEU A 109 -21.31 -5.66 8.30
N SER A 110 -20.72 -6.84 8.50
CA SER A 110 -21.47 -8.06 8.75
C SER A 110 -22.21 -8.01 10.09
N ALA A 111 -21.58 -7.46 11.14
CA ALA A 111 -22.22 -7.20 12.42
C ALA A 111 -23.34 -6.13 12.33
N ALA A 112 -23.26 -5.19 11.39
CA ALA A 112 -24.34 -4.25 11.11
C ALA A 112 -25.55 -4.99 10.50
N LEU A 113 -25.32 -5.86 9.51
CA LEU A 113 -26.37 -6.64 8.84
C LEU A 113 -27.06 -7.66 9.75
N ALA A 114 -26.38 -8.12 10.80
CA ALA A 114 -26.95 -9.02 11.80
C ALA A 114 -28.01 -8.36 12.70
N SER A 115 -28.08 -7.02 12.74
CA SER A 115 -29.09 -6.32 13.54
C SER A 115 -30.47 -6.42 12.87
N THR A 116 -31.45 -6.87 13.65
CA THR A 116 -32.85 -7.00 13.19
C THR A 116 -33.52 -5.64 12.97
N GLU A 117 -33.05 -4.61 13.67
CA GLU A 117 -33.62 -3.24 13.63
C GLU A 117 -33.07 -2.39 12.48
N MET A 118 -32.27 -2.98 11.59
CA MET A 118 -31.65 -2.26 10.47
C MET A 118 -32.68 -1.91 9.37
N PRO A 119 -32.87 -0.62 9.04
CA PRO A 119 -33.74 -0.20 7.94
C PRO A 119 -33.27 -0.72 6.59
N ALA A 120 -34.20 -0.96 5.66
CA ALA A 120 -33.89 -1.53 4.34
C ALA A 120 -32.88 -0.70 3.52
N ASP A 121 -33.00 0.63 3.56
CA ASP A 121 -32.07 1.53 2.87
C ASP A 121 -30.63 1.43 3.43
N LEU A 122 -30.53 1.33 4.77
CA LEU A 122 -29.26 1.16 5.46
C LEU A 122 -28.62 -0.21 5.15
N ARG A 123 -29.44 -1.27 5.09
CA ARG A 123 -29.03 -2.61 4.68
C ARG A 123 -28.46 -2.60 3.26
N GLN A 124 -29.17 -1.99 2.31
CA GLN A 124 -28.73 -1.87 0.92
C GLN A 124 -27.40 -1.08 0.82
N ARG A 125 -27.25 0.01 1.58
CA ARG A 125 -25.99 0.78 1.63
C ARG A 125 -24.83 -0.08 2.16
N THR A 126 -25.08 -0.90 3.17
CA THR A 126 -24.08 -1.80 3.78
C THR A 126 -23.65 -2.89 2.81
N GLU A 127 -24.59 -3.54 2.12
CA GLU A 127 -24.34 -4.56 1.11
C GLU A 127 -23.52 -4.01 -0.07
N ARG A 128 -23.79 -2.76 -0.50
CA ARG A 128 -22.99 -2.10 -1.54
C ARG A 128 -21.52 -1.94 -1.14
N VAL A 129 -21.25 -1.60 0.12
CA VAL A 129 -19.87 -1.46 0.62
C VAL A 129 -19.19 -2.84 0.69
N LEU A 130 -19.90 -3.87 1.16
CA LEU A 130 -19.37 -5.24 1.16
C LEU A 130 -19.04 -5.73 -0.25
N ALA A 131 -19.93 -5.49 -1.22
CA ALA A 131 -19.68 -5.85 -2.62
C ALA A 131 -18.47 -5.10 -3.21
N ALA A 132 -18.23 -3.85 -2.80
CA ALA A 132 -17.04 -3.11 -3.19
C ALA A 132 -15.76 -3.76 -2.61
N ILE A 133 -15.79 -4.17 -1.34
CA ILE A 133 -14.69 -4.91 -0.71
C ILE A 133 -14.43 -6.24 -1.45
N ASP A 134 -15.47 -7.02 -1.74
CA ASP A 134 -15.36 -8.28 -2.48
C ASP A 134 -14.70 -8.10 -3.84
N LYS A 135 -15.08 -7.03 -4.56
CA LYS A 135 -14.52 -6.70 -5.86
C LYS A 135 -13.04 -6.32 -5.77
N GLU A 136 -12.64 -5.55 -4.76
CA GLU A 136 -11.25 -5.13 -4.56
C GLU A 136 -10.35 -6.29 -4.11
N ARG A 137 -10.91 -7.23 -3.34
CA ARG A 137 -10.20 -8.43 -2.91
C ARG A 137 -10.28 -9.62 -3.85
N ALA A 138 -11.01 -9.51 -4.94
CA ALA A 138 -11.11 -10.58 -5.91
C ALA A 138 -9.69 -10.94 -6.40
N PRO A 139 -9.32 -12.24 -6.44
CA PRO A 139 -8.01 -12.65 -6.91
C PRO A 139 -7.74 -12.06 -8.30
N GLY A 140 -6.58 -11.40 -8.45
CA GLY A 140 -6.22 -10.65 -9.65
C GLY A 140 -6.21 -11.51 -10.92
N LYS A 141 -6.54 -10.90 -12.06
CA LYS A 141 -6.50 -11.58 -13.36
C LYS A 141 -5.05 -11.98 -13.72
N LEU A 142 -4.85 -13.25 -14.04
CA LEU A 142 -3.57 -13.79 -14.49
C LEU A 142 -3.21 -13.19 -15.86
N THR A 143 -2.16 -12.37 -15.90
CA THR A 143 -1.63 -11.82 -17.16
C THR A 143 -0.34 -12.57 -17.51
N GLY A 144 -0.29 -13.15 -18.71
CA GLY A 144 0.87 -13.91 -19.18
C GLY A 144 0.98 -13.88 -20.70
N ARG A 145 2.18 -14.15 -21.21
CA ARG A 145 2.44 -14.22 -22.64
C ARG A 145 2.95 -15.61 -22.99
N VAL A 146 2.23 -16.29 -23.87
CA VAL A 146 2.67 -17.56 -24.46
C VAL A 146 3.40 -17.26 -25.76
N MET A 147 4.60 -17.81 -25.91
CA MET A 147 5.35 -17.76 -27.17
C MET A 147 5.72 -19.16 -27.61
N ALA A 148 5.44 -19.46 -28.87
CA ALA A 148 5.87 -20.66 -29.56
C ALA A 148 6.65 -20.24 -30.80
N GLY A 149 7.80 -20.89 -31.04
CA GLY A 149 8.64 -20.61 -32.20
C GLY A 149 9.37 -21.87 -32.64
N VAL A 150 9.37 -22.12 -33.94
CA VAL A 150 10.18 -23.16 -34.58
C VAL A 150 11.37 -22.48 -35.22
N ARG A 151 12.59 -22.88 -34.87
CA ARG A 151 13.81 -22.39 -35.55
C ARG A 151 14.45 -23.51 -36.33
N PHE A 152 14.65 -23.27 -37.62
CA PHE A 152 15.46 -24.11 -38.49
C PHE A 152 16.72 -23.32 -38.86
N GLN A 153 17.90 -23.87 -38.57
CA GLN A 153 19.17 -23.24 -38.94
C GLN A 153 19.99 -24.26 -39.74
N THR A 154 20.41 -23.87 -40.95
CA THR A 154 21.20 -24.74 -41.84
C THR A 154 22.70 -24.67 -41.58
N ASN A 155 23.17 -23.76 -40.72
CA ASN A 155 24.59 -23.56 -40.47
C ASN A 155 24.97 -23.74 -38.98
N ALA A 156 24.41 -24.77 -38.34
CA ALA A 156 24.77 -25.17 -36.98
C ALA A 156 26.19 -25.78 -36.89
N ASN A 157 26.76 -26.18 -38.02
CA ASN A 157 28.11 -26.76 -38.12
C ASN A 157 28.97 -25.95 -39.11
N ALA A 158 29.26 -24.69 -38.80
CA ALA A 158 30.36 -23.99 -39.45
C ALA A 158 31.69 -24.45 -38.82
N ALA A 159 32.10 -25.68 -39.12
CA ALA A 159 33.48 -26.10 -38.86
C ALA A 159 34.39 -25.41 -39.91
N PRO A 160 35.56 -24.88 -39.52
CA PRO A 160 36.47 -24.24 -40.47
C PRO A 160 36.88 -25.25 -41.56
N SER A 161 36.81 -24.82 -42.83
CA SER A 161 37.08 -25.65 -44.01
C SER A 161 38.57 -25.98 -44.23
N ARG A 162 39.45 -25.33 -43.47
CA ARG A 162 40.85 -25.73 -43.29
C ARG A 162 40.98 -26.29 -41.88
N GLY A 163 41.78 -27.34 -41.72
CA GLY A 163 42.14 -27.90 -40.42
C GLY A 163 42.96 -26.96 -39.53
N GLU A 164 42.98 -25.66 -39.81
CA GLU A 164 43.58 -24.63 -38.97
C GLU A 164 42.49 -24.04 -38.08
N VAL A 165 42.62 -24.24 -36.78
CA VAL A 165 41.78 -23.58 -35.79
C VAL A 165 42.63 -22.56 -35.05
N ARG A 166 42.19 -21.30 -35.05
CA ARG A 166 42.85 -20.25 -34.29
C ARG A 166 42.44 -20.36 -32.83
N VAL A 167 43.37 -20.78 -31.98
CA VAL A 167 43.16 -20.87 -30.53
C VAL A 167 43.92 -19.71 -29.89
N GLY A 168 43.21 -18.61 -29.64
CA GLY A 168 43.82 -17.36 -29.19
C GLY A 168 44.64 -16.69 -30.31
N CYS A 169 45.95 -16.52 -30.09
CA CYS A 169 46.86 -15.84 -31.03
C CYS A 169 47.68 -16.78 -31.94
N PHE A 170 47.43 -18.10 -31.88
CA PHE A 170 48.18 -19.08 -32.66
C PHE A 170 47.26 -19.90 -33.55
N ASP A 171 47.75 -20.24 -34.74
CA ASP A 171 47.08 -21.14 -35.67
C ASP A 171 47.54 -22.58 -35.41
N ALA A 172 46.60 -23.44 -35.00
CA ALA A 172 46.86 -24.85 -34.76
C ALA A 172 46.32 -25.70 -35.92
N LEU A 173 47.20 -26.46 -36.57
CA LEU A 173 46.86 -27.44 -37.61
C LEU A 173 46.43 -28.76 -36.99
N LEU A 174 45.18 -29.16 -37.24
CA LEU A 174 44.60 -30.44 -36.86
C LEU A 174 44.96 -31.49 -37.92
N THR A 175 46.14 -32.09 -37.83
CA THR A 175 46.52 -33.26 -38.62
C THR A 175 45.94 -34.52 -37.97
N GLY A 176 45.08 -35.25 -38.69
CA GLY A 176 44.40 -36.46 -38.19
C GLY A 176 45.28 -37.70 -38.05
N GLN A 177 46.53 -37.57 -37.62
CA GLN A 177 47.43 -38.70 -37.35
C GLN A 177 47.51 -38.89 -35.82
N SER A 178 46.59 -39.69 -35.28
CA SER A 178 46.73 -40.30 -33.97
C SER A 178 47.87 -41.32 -34.05
N GLN A 179 49.09 -40.92 -33.70
CA GLN A 179 50.14 -41.89 -33.38
C GLN A 179 49.90 -42.37 -31.94
N ALA A 180 49.56 -43.66 -31.84
CA ALA A 180 49.66 -44.41 -30.59
C ALA A 180 51.14 -44.63 -30.22
#